data_AF-A0A7V8FEK3-F1
#
_entry.id   AF-A0A7V8FEK3-F1
#
_cell.length_a   1.000
_cell.length_b   1.000
_cell.length_c   1.000
_cell.angle_alpha   90.00
_cell.angle_beta   90.00
_cell.angle_gamma   90.00
#
_symmetry.space_group_name_H-M   'P 1'
#
loop_
_entity.id
_entity.type
_entity.pdbx_description
1 polymer ?
#
loop_
_entity_poly.entity_id
_entity_poly.type
_entity_poly.pdbx_seq_one_letter_code
_entity_poly.pdbx_strand_id
1 'polypeptide(L)'
;MLDANLQSQLKTYLERVTRPIQITAHADDGAKSQEMLELLQTLDSLSDKITLQVQRDGQGRVPSFDLGTPGQDIHLTFAGLPMGHEFTSLVLALLQVGGHPSKATAELIEQVQNLDGDFRFETYFSLSCQNCPDVVQALNLAAVLNPRIQHVAIDGALF
;
A
#
# COMPACT_ATOMS: atom_id res chain seq x y z
N MET A 1 -8.84 13.06 10.17
CA MET A 1 -7.80 12.81 9.15
C MET A 1 -8.47 12.18 7.94
N LEU A 2 -8.07 12.56 6.71
CA LEU A 2 -8.88 12.55 5.46
C LEU A 2 -10.16 13.40 5.55
N ASP A 3 -10.27 14.42 4.70
CA ASP A 3 -11.50 15.21 4.60
C ASP A 3 -12.64 14.43 3.92
N ALA A 4 -13.86 14.93 4.04
CA ALA A 4 -15.06 14.25 3.54
C ALA A 4 -15.06 14.06 2.02
N ASN A 5 -14.42 14.96 1.27
CA ASN A 5 -14.33 14.84 -0.19
C ASN A 5 -13.40 13.69 -0.58
N LEU A 6 -12.21 13.61 0.04
CA LEU A 6 -11.29 12.50 -0.17
C LEU A 6 -11.92 11.17 0.22
N GLN A 7 -12.62 11.10 1.36
CA GLN A 7 -13.33 9.88 1.76
C GLN A 7 -14.39 9.47 0.74
N SER A 8 -15.14 10.43 0.19
CA SER A 8 -16.13 10.15 -0.86
C SER A 8 -15.47 9.62 -2.14
N GLN A 9 -14.35 10.21 -2.56
CA GLN A 9 -13.61 9.75 -3.74
C GLN A 9 -13.05 8.35 -3.55
N LEU A 10 -12.47 8.08 -2.38
CA LEU A 10 -11.97 6.74 -2.02
C LEU A 10 -13.07 5.69 -2.08
N LYS A 11 -14.26 5.96 -1.52
CA LYS A 11 -15.41 5.04 -1.60
C LYS A 11 -15.72 4.67 -3.05
N THR A 12 -15.80 5.66 -3.94
CA THR A 12 -16.05 5.45 -5.37
C THR A 12 -14.95 4.63 -6.05
N TYR A 13 -13.68 4.81 -5.66
CA TYR A 13 -12.60 3.96 -6.18
C TYR A 13 -12.72 2.53 -5.66
N LEU A 14 -13.00 2.34 -4.37
CA LEU A 14 -13.12 1.04 -3.72
C LEU A 14 -14.29 0.20 -4.25
N GLU A 15 -15.32 0.81 -4.85
CA GLU A 15 -16.37 0.09 -5.60
C GLU A 15 -15.81 -0.74 -6.77
N ARG A 16 -14.61 -0.42 -7.27
CA ARG A 16 -13.95 -1.13 -8.39
C ARG A 16 -13.13 -2.34 -7.95
N VAL A 17 -13.01 -2.56 -6.65
CA VAL A 17 -12.28 -3.69 -6.05
C VAL A 17 -13.14 -4.95 -6.16
N THR A 18 -12.52 -6.04 -6.61
CA THR A 18 -13.20 -7.32 -6.89
C THR A 18 -12.86 -8.43 -5.91
N ARG A 19 -11.76 -8.31 -5.14
CA ARG A 19 -11.35 -9.24 -4.09
C ARG A 19 -11.10 -8.54 -2.75
N PRO A 20 -11.16 -9.25 -1.61
CA PRO A 20 -10.89 -8.66 -0.30
C PRO A 20 -9.46 -8.10 -0.20
N ILE A 21 -9.29 -7.02 0.55
CA ILE A 21 -8.01 -6.40 0.87
C ILE A 21 -7.76 -6.61 2.36
N GLN A 22 -6.63 -7.21 2.69
CA GLN A 22 -6.15 -7.34 4.06
C GLN A 22 -5.07 -6.30 4.32
N ILE A 23 -5.26 -5.52 5.38
CA ILE A 23 -4.28 -4.56 5.87
C ILE A 23 -3.76 -5.09 7.20
N THR A 24 -2.45 -5.34 7.27
CA THR A 24 -1.80 -5.73 8.52
C THR A 24 -0.92 -4.59 8.99
N ALA A 25 -1.35 -3.87 10.03
CA ALA A 25 -0.64 -2.74 10.60
C ALA A 25 0.33 -3.18 11.70
N HIS A 26 1.56 -2.70 11.63
CA HIS A 26 2.59 -2.85 12.65
C HIS A 26 2.77 -1.51 13.36
N ALA A 27 2.35 -1.44 14.62
CA ALA A 27 2.21 -0.18 15.34
C ALA A 27 2.71 -0.28 16.78
N ASP A 28 3.23 0.83 17.30
CA ASP A 28 3.53 1.03 18.72
C ASP A 28 2.57 2.06 19.35
N ASP A 29 2.89 2.53 20.55
CA ASP A 29 2.11 3.54 21.27
C ASP A 29 2.47 4.98 20.90
N GLY A 30 3.39 5.18 19.94
CA GLY A 30 3.86 6.48 19.49
C GLY A 30 2.82 7.24 18.66
N ALA A 31 2.96 8.57 18.63
CA ALA A 31 2.02 9.46 17.93
C ALA A 31 1.90 9.13 16.43
N LYS A 32 3.01 8.75 15.77
CA LYS A 32 3.00 8.38 14.34
C LYS A 32 2.28 7.05 14.06
N SER A 33 2.38 6.09 14.98
CA SER A 33 1.58 4.87 14.92
C SER A 33 0.09 5.17 15.09
N GLN A 34 -0.28 6.07 15.99
CA GLN A 34 -1.66 6.50 16.18
C GLN A 34 -2.22 7.20 14.93
N GLU A 35 -1.46 8.15 14.36
CA GLU A 35 -1.82 8.80 13.09
C GLU A 35 -2.02 7.76 11.99
N MET A 36 -1.10 6.82 11.78
CA MET A 36 -1.26 5.77 10.77
C MET A 36 -2.51 4.90 11.03
N LEU A 37 -2.74 4.46 12.27
CA LEU A 37 -3.89 3.65 12.61
C LEU A 37 -5.22 4.37 12.36
N GLU A 38 -5.31 5.68 12.62
CA GLU A 38 -6.50 6.47 12.28
C GLU A 38 -6.79 6.46 10.77
N LEU A 39 -5.75 6.50 9.92
CA LEU A 39 -5.90 6.41 8.46
C LEU A 39 -6.45 5.04 8.07
N LEU A 40 -5.83 3.98 8.59
CA LEU A 40 -6.20 2.61 8.26
C LEU A 40 -7.60 2.24 8.76
N GLN A 41 -7.99 2.71 9.95
CA GLN A 41 -9.36 2.58 10.46
C GLN A 41 -10.37 3.34 9.59
N THR A 42 -9.98 4.53 9.11
CA THR A 42 -10.81 5.26 8.16
C THR A 42 -11.01 4.42 6.90
N LEU A 43 -9.94 3.87 6.30
CA LEU A 43 -10.04 3.01 5.11
C LEU A 43 -10.93 1.78 5.33
N ASP A 44 -10.77 1.07 6.43
CA ASP A 44 -11.59 -0.07 6.84
C ASP A 44 -13.09 0.29 6.90
N SER A 45 -13.42 1.50 7.34
CA SER A 45 -14.81 1.99 7.36
C SER A 45 -15.39 2.36 5.99
N LEU A 46 -14.55 2.53 4.95
CA LEU A 46 -15.00 2.95 3.62
C LEU A 46 -15.46 1.78 2.73
N SER A 47 -15.09 0.53 3.04
CA SER A 47 -15.47 -0.64 2.23
C SER A 47 -15.52 -1.91 3.05
N ASP A 48 -16.56 -2.71 2.84
CA ASP A 48 -16.73 -4.08 3.36
C ASP A 48 -15.67 -5.08 2.85
N LYS A 49 -14.90 -4.70 1.82
CA LYS A 49 -13.82 -5.52 1.27
C LYS A 49 -12.50 -5.32 1.99
N ILE A 50 -12.37 -4.29 2.82
CA ILE A 50 -11.15 -4.05 3.60
C ILE A 50 -11.30 -4.75 4.95
N THR A 51 -10.20 -5.32 5.43
CA THR A 51 -10.10 -5.79 6.81
C THR A 51 -8.78 -5.34 7.39
N LEU A 52 -8.84 -4.66 8.53
CA LEU A 52 -7.67 -4.22 9.28
C LEU A 52 -7.34 -5.19 10.42
N GLN A 53 -6.08 -5.64 10.49
CA GLN A 53 -5.49 -6.31 11.65
C GLN A 53 -4.34 -5.46 12.19
N VAL A 54 -4.23 -5.35 13.52
CA VAL A 54 -3.15 -4.59 14.16
C VAL A 54 -2.27 -5.55 14.94
N GLN A 55 -0.98 -5.54 14.63
CA GLN A 55 0.09 -6.28 15.28
C GLN A 55 0.99 -5.33 16.07
N ARG A 56 1.38 -5.79 17.27
CA ARG A 56 2.20 -5.04 18.24
C ARG A 56 3.30 -5.95 18.76
N ASP A 57 3.93 -6.69 17.86
CA ASP A 57 4.98 -7.66 18.18
C ASP A 57 6.39 -7.06 18.13
N GLY A 58 6.53 -5.81 17.65
CA GLY A 58 7.79 -5.09 17.55
C GLY A 58 8.71 -5.57 16.43
N GLN A 59 8.20 -6.33 15.46
CA GLN A 59 8.98 -6.81 14.31
C GLN A 59 8.94 -5.80 13.15
N GLY A 60 10.07 -5.65 12.46
CA GLY A 60 10.17 -4.78 11.28
C GLY A 60 10.17 -3.28 11.59
N ARG A 61 9.80 -2.47 10.58
CA ARG A 61 9.69 -1.01 10.72
C ARG A 61 8.36 -0.66 11.38
N VAL A 62 8.39 0.17 12.42
CA VAL A 62 7.20 0.65 13.12
C VAL A 62 7.23 2.19 13.13
N PRO A 63 6.15 2.87 12.70
CA PRO A 63 4.91 2.32 12.15
C PRO A 63 5.05 1.85 10.69
N SER A 64 4.38 0.77 10.33
CA SER A 64 4.20 0.34 8.94
C SER A 64 2.91 -0.46 8.75
N PHE A 65 2.52 -0.73 7.50
CA PHE A 65 1.45 -1.68 7.20
C PHE A 65 1.68 -2.41 5.90
N ASP A 66 1.28 -3.68 5.88
CA ASP A 66 1.30 -4.55 4.72
C ASP A 66 -0.07 -4.53 4.02
N LEU A 67 -0.05 -4.60 2.69
CA LEU A 67 -1.22 -4.78 1.87
C LEU A 67 -1.19 -6.16 1.21
N GLY A 68 -2.26 -6.93 1.42
CA GLY A 68 -2.41 -8.26 0.84
C GLY A 68 -3.85 -8.61 0.50
N THR A 69 -4.04 -9.82 0.00
CA THR A 69 -5.36 -10.39 -0.29
C THR A 69 -5.32 -11.91 -0.09
N PRO A 70 -6.39 -12.54 0.42
CA PRO A 70 -6.38 -13.98 0.69
C PRO A 70 -6.01 -14.82 -0.53
N GLY A 71 -5.08 -15.78 -0.34
CA GLY A 71 -4.67 -16.71 -1.38
C GLY A 71 -3.73 -16.12 -2.44
N GLN A 72 -3.17 -14.93 -2.21
CA GLN A 72 -2.10 -14.36 -3.01
C GLN A 72 -0.88 -14.09 -2.12
N ASP A 73 0.30 -14.33 -2.68
CA ASP A 73 1.57 -14.06 -2.02
C ASP A 73 2.08 -12.70 -2.49
N ILE A 74 1.67 -11.63 -1.78
CA ILE A 74 1.99 -10.23 -2.09
C ILE A 74 2.84 -9.68 -0.95
N HIS A 75 3.98 -9.09 -1.29
CA HIS A 75 4.92 -8.49 -0.33
C HIS A 75 5.04 -6.98 -0.59
N LEU A 76 4.00 -6.25 -0.18
CA LEU A 76 3.91 -4.81 -0.34
C LEU A 76 3.67 -4.13 1.01
N THR A 77 4.59 -3.25 1.41
CA THR A 77 4.57 -2.55 2.69
C THR A 77 4.73 -1.05 2.50
N PHE A 78 3.98 -0.26 3.25
CA PHE A 78 4.25 1.16 3.48
C PHE A 78 4.80 1.33 4.90
N ALA A 79 6.01 1.87 5.04
CA ALA A 79 6.61 2.23 6.32
C ALA A 79 6.46 3.74 6.55
N GLY A 80 5.73 4.12 7.59
CA GLY A 80 5.32 5.49 7.86
C GLY A 80 3.91 5.81 7.36
N LEU A 81 3.64 7.10 7.14
CA LEU A 81 2.31 7.60 6.80
C LEU A 81 2.28 8.11 5.33
N PRO A 82 1.77 7.32 4.36
CA PRO A 82 1.81 7.66 2.93
C PRO A 82 0.75 8.70 2.54
N MET A 83 0.98 9.94 2.95
CA MET A 83 0.15 11.11 2.65
C MET A 83 0.81 11.98 1.57
N GLY A 84 0.33 13.21 1.39
CA GLY A 84 0.88 14.10 0.36
C GLY A 84 0.73 13.49 -1.03
N HIS A 85 1.81 13.47 -1.80
CA HIS A 85 1.80 12.90 -3.16
C HIS A 85 1.64 11.38 -3.17
N GLU A 86 2.11 10.69 -2.12
CA GLU A 86 2.01 9.23 -2.00
C GLU A 86 0.61 8.73 -1.62
N PHE A 87 -0.30 9.63 -1.26
CA PHE A 87 -1.70 9.22 -1.07
C PHE A 87 -2.27 8.59 -2.34
N THR A 88 -1.90 9.09 -3.53
CA THR A 88 -2.30 8.48 -4.80
C THR A 88 -1.73 7.09 -5.00
N SER A 89 -0.49 6.86 -4.55
CA SER A 89 0.18 5.56 -4.58
C SER A 89 -0.50 4.55 -3.67
N LEU A 90 -0.96 4.98 -2.49
CA LEU A 90 -1.79 4.15 -1.59
C LEU A 90 -3.12 3.76 -2.25
N VAL A 91 -3.82 4.71 -2.89
CA VAL A 91 -5.08 4.40 -3.59
C VAL A 91 -4.89 3.38 -4.69
N LEU A 92 -3.85 3.54 -5.51
CA LEU A 92 -3.55 2.58 -6.58
C LEU A 92 -3.15 1.21 -6.04
N ALA A 93 -2.36 1.16 -4.96
CA ALA A 93 -2.01 -0.09 -4.30
C ALA A 93 -3.26 -0.83 -3.78
N LEU A 94 -4.19 -0.13 -3.11
CA LEU A 94 -5.46 -0.72 -2.66
C LEU A 94 -6.28 -1.26 -3.83
N LEU A 95 -6.38 -0.52 -4.93
CA LEU A 95 -7.08 -0.96 -6.13
C LEU A 95 -6.46 -2.24 -6.72
N GLN A 96 -5.14 -2.26 -6.90
CA GLN A 96 -4.42 -3.37 -7.53
C GLN A 96 -4.38 -4.62 -6.64
N VAL A 97 -4.09 -4.46 -5.34
CA VAL A 97 -4.25 -5.52 -4.35
C VAL A 97 -5.70 -6.00 -4.31
N GLY A 98 -6.66 -5.10 -4.49
CA GLY A 98 -8.08 -5.37 -4.62
C GLY A 98 -8.53 -6.00 -5.96
N GLY A 99 -7.61 -6.30 -6.87
CA GLY A 99 -7.92 -6.98 -8.14
C GLY A 99 -8.40 -6.05 -9.27
N HIS A 100 -8.32 -4.74 -9.08
CA HIS A 100 -8.50 -3.79 -10.18
C HIS A 100 -7.29 -3.85 -11.12
N PRO A 101 -7.47 -3.99 -12.45
CA PRO A 101 -6.37 -4.14 -13.38
C PRO A 101 -5.51 -2.87 -13.47
N SER A 102 -4.20 -3.06 -13.65
CA SER A 102 -3.28 -1.97 -13.98
C SER A 102 -3.52 -1.45 -15.40
N LYS A 103 -3.13 -0.18 -15.64
CA LYS A 103 -3.09 0.41 -16.98
C LYS A 103 -1.80 0.11 -17.75
N ALA A 104 -0.84 -0.58 -17.13
CA ALA A 104 0.36 -1.05 -17.80
C ALA A 104 0.00 -1.96 -18.98
N THR A 105 0.87 -2.02 -19.99
CA THR A 105 0.66 -2.90 -21.15
C THR A 105 0.71 -4.36 -20.71
N ALA A 106 -0.04 -5.23 -21.39
CA ALA A 106 -0.05 -6.66 -21.10
C ALA A 106 1.36 -7.27 -21.21
N GLU A 107 2.15 -6.84 -22.20
CA GLU A 107 3.54 -7.27 -22.40
C GLU A 107 4.44 -6.91 -21.22
N LEU A 108 4.30 -5.70 -20.65
CA LEU A 108 5.06 -5.30 -19.47
C LEU A 108 4.63 -6.08 -18.23
N ILE A 109 3.32 -6.30 -18.06
CA ILE A 109 2.78 -7.11 -16.95
C ILE A 109 3.35 -8.52 -17.02
N GLU A 110 3.28 -9.17 -18.18
CA GLU A 110 3.82 -10.51 -18.42
C GLU A 110 5.34 -10.56 -18.16
N GLN A 111 6.08 -9.55 -18.62
CA GLN A 111 7.51 -9.46 -18.36
C GLN A 111 7.82 -9.42 -16.86
N VAL A 112 7.10 -8.60 -16.09
CA VAL A 112 7.30 -8.49 -14.63
C VAL A 112 6.91 -9.79 -13.91
N GLN A 113 5.82 -10.43 -14.31
CA GLN A 113 5.39 -11.73 -13.77
C GLN A 113 6.42 -12.84 -14.00
N ASN A 114 7.13 -12.79 -15.13
CA ASN A 114 8.12 -13.78 -15.52
C ASN A 114 9.55 -13.49 -15.03
N LEU A 115 9.78 -12.38 -14.31
CA LEU A 115 11.10 -12.09 -13.73
C LEU A 115 11.53 -13.22 -12.79
N ASP A 116 12.73 -13.75 -13.04
CA ASP A 116 13.37 -14.79 -12.23
C ASP A 116 14.38 -14.16 -11.26
N GLY A 117 14.49 -14.74 -10.07
CA GLY A 117 15.23 -14.20 -8.94
C GLY A 117 14.35 -13.48 -7.90
N ASP A 118 14.92 -13.34 -6.69
CA ASP A 118 14.27 -12.68 -5.56
C ASP A 118 14.77 -11.24 -5.42
N PHE A 119 13.83 -10.30 -5.41
CA PHE A 119 14.13 -8.86 -5.39
C PHE A 119 13.50 -8.20 -4.16
N ARG A 120 14.29 -7.40 -3.46
CA ARG A 120 13.85 -6.61 -2.31
C ARG A 120 14.15 -5.14 -2.56
N PHE A 121 13.09 -4.38 -2.81
CA PHE A 121 13.16 -2.96 -3.07
C PHE A 121 12.74 -2.16 -1.83
N GLU A 122 13.51 -1.11 -1.54
CA GLU A 122 13.16 -0.11 -0.53
C GLU A 122 13.23 1.27 -1.21
N THR A 123 12.11 1.98 -1.23
CA THR A 123 12.02 3.32 -1.82
C THR A 123 11.82 4.34 -0.72
N TYR A 124 12.83 5.17 -0.48
CA TYR A 124 12.70 6.33 0.42
C TYR A 124 12.06 7.49 -0.35
N PHE A 125 10.95 8.01 0.18
CA PHE A 125 10.25 9.17 -0.37
C PHE A 125 10.09 10.25 0.70
N SER A 126 9.70 11.45 0.26
CA SER A 126 9.20 12.50 1.15
C SER A 126 7.80 12.91 0.73
N LEU A 127 6.97 13.35 1.67
CA LEU A 127 5.57 13.73 1.40
C LEU A 127 5.43 14.86 0.37
N SER A 128 6.48 15.68 0.23
CA SER A 128 6.56 16.79 -0.74
C SER A 128 7.20 16.42 -2.09
N CYS A 129 7.66 15.18 -2.25
CA CYS A 129 8.32 14.73 -3.48
C CYS A 129 7.30 14.53 -4.62
N GLN A 130 7.45 15.31 -5.70
CA GLN A 130 6.56 15.25 -6.86
C GLN A 130 6.80 14.01 -7.74
N ASN A 131 8.03 13.50 -7.78
CA ASN A 131 8.45 12.43 -8.69
C ASN A 131 8.46 11.05 -8.02
N CYS A 132 8.34 11.00 -6.69
CA CYS A 132 8.34 9.75 -5.94
C CYS A 132 7.15 8.84 -6.25
N PRO A 133 5.92 9.36 -6.51
CA PRO A 133 4.77 8.50 -6.76
C PRO A 133 4.97 7.57 -7.95
N ASP A 134 5.63 8.03 -9.02
CA ASP A 134 5.87 7.20 -10.21
C ASP A 134 6.73 5.96 -9.88
N VAL A 135 7.76 6.14 -9.07
CA VAL A 135 8.67 5.05 -8.65
C VAL A 135 7.98 4.12 -7.65
N VAL A 136 7.32 4.70 -6.65
CA VAL A 136 6.58 3.93 -5.63
C VAL A 136 5.48 3.09 -6.29
N GLN A 137 4.70 3.67 -7.19
CA GLN A 137 3.62 2.97 -7.89
C GLN A 137 4.13 1.86 -8.79
N ALA A 138 5.25 2.07 -9.50
CA ALA A 138 5.85 1.05 -10.35
C ALA A 138 6.30 -0.18 -9.53
N LEU A 139 6.99 0.04 -8.42
CA LEU A 139 7.47 -1.03 -7.55
C LEU A 139 6.34 -1.67 -6.73
N ASN A 140 5.32 -0.91 -6.34
CA ASN A 140 4.09 -1.45 -5.73
C ASN A 140 3.41 -2.42 -6.70
N LEU A 141 3.22 -2.02 -7.95
CA LEU A 141 2.61 -2.88 -8.97
C LEU A 141 3.46 -4.14 -9.19
N ALA A 142 4.78 -4.03 -9.24
CA ALA A 142 5.65 -5.17 -9.40
C ALA A 142 5.50 -6.19 -8.26
N ALA A 143 5.40 -5.71 -7.02
CA ALA A 143 5.16 -6.56 -5.85
C ALA A 143 3.76 -7.19 -5.82
N VAL A 144 2.76 -6.54 -6.42
CA VAL A 144 1.41 -7.13 -6.60
C VAL A 144 1.39 -8.22 -7.68
N LEU A 145 2.24 -8.09 -8.71
CA LEU A 145 2.24 -8.97 -9.87
C LEU A 145 3.12 -10.21 -9.71
N ASN A 146 4.21 -10.13 -8.94
CA ASN A 146 5.19 -11.21 -8.83
C ASN A 146 5.58 -11.46 -7.36
N PRO A 147 5.35 -12.66 -6.81
CA PRO A 147 5.64 -12.97 -5.41
C PRO A 147 7.15 -12.91 -5.08
N ARG A 148 8.04 -12.95 -6.08
CA ARG A 148 9.48 -12.81 -5.86
C ARG A 148 9.93 -11.35 -5.71
N ILE A 149 9.03 -10.39 -5.91
CA ILE A 149 9.33 -8.96 -5.79
C ILE A 149 8.69 -8.44 -4.50
N GLN A 150 9.54 -7.96 -3.60
CA GLN A 150 9.12 -7.34 -2.34
C GLN A 150 9.38 -5.84 -2.43
N HIS A 151 8.43 -5.02 -2.01
CA HIS A 151 8.60 -3.56 -1.99
C HIS A 151 8.16 -2.95 -0.67
N VAL A 152 9.05 -2.13 -0.09
CA VAL A 152 8.76 -1.27 1.05
C VAL A 152 8.91 0.19 0.62
N ALA A 153 7.81 0.93 0.63
CA ALA A 153 7.81 2.38 0.44
C ALA A 153 7.99 3.05 1.81
N ILE A 154 9.04 3.84 2.00
CA ILE A 154 9.47 4.35 3.31
C ILE A 154 9.38 5.88 3.31
N ASP A 155 8.58 6.43 4.23
CA ASP A 155 8.61 7.87 4.53
C ASP A 155 9.93 8.22 5.23
N GLY A 156 10.85 8.86 4.49
CA GLY A 156 12.18 9.19 4.97
C GLY A 156 12.22 10.28 6.05
N ALA A 157 11.08 10.89 6.41
CA ALA A 157 11.00 11.75 7.58
C ALA A 157 10.83 10.97 8.90
N LEU A 158 10.40 9.70 8.84
CA LEU A 158 10.12 8.86 10.01
C LEU A 158 11.26 7.87 10.31
N PHE A 159 12.15 7.60 9.34
CA PHE A 159 13.26 6.64 9.44
C PHE A 159 14.53 7.26 8.84
#